data_AF-A0A5J6RIT9-F1
#
_entry.id   AF-A0A5J6RIT9-F1
#
_cell.length_a   1.000
_cell.length_b   1.000
_cell.length_c   1.000
_cell.angle_alpha   90.00
_cell.angle_beta   90.00
_cell.angle_gamma   90.00
#
_symmetry.space_group_name_H-M   'P 1'
#
loop_
_entity.id
_entity.type
_entity.pdbx_description
1 polymer ?
#
loop_
_entity_poly.entity_id
_entity_poly.type
_entity_poly.pdbx_seq_one_letter_code
_entity_poly.pdbx_strand_id
1 'polypeptide(L)'
;MNSEILINKLMAYFNVFSMHELATKLEISQQAISKWKKNNSIMAIKKRCRELGIYNEIFIDFDKEDFGINFPNDIKKTLNIIKTMIKDNQELKNQFHQYLKDFIKDNL
;
A
#
# COMPACT_ATOMS: atom_id res chain seq x y z
N MET A 1 -7.82 1.56 9.97
CA MET A 1 -8.21 0.21 9.48
C MET A 1 -9.24 -0.37 10.44
N ASN A 2 -10.41 -0.79 9.94
CA ASN A 2 -11.47 -1.42 10.74
C ASN A 2 -11.71 -2.88 10.27
N SER A 3 -12.49 -3.64 11.02
CA SER A 3 -12.80 -5.05 10.71
C SER A 3 -13.51 -5.24 9.37
N GLU A 4 -14.35 -4.29 8.94
CA GLU A 4 -15.08 -4.37 7.67
C GLU A 4 -14.14 -4.30 6.48
N ILE A 5 -13.17 -3.38 6.49
CA ILE A 5 -12.11 -3.31 5.47
C ILE A 5 -11.33 -4.62 5.43
N LEU A 6 -10.98 -5.19 6.59
CA LEU A 6 -10.24 -6.45 6.66
C LEU A 6 -11.05 -7.64 6.15
N ILE A 7 -12.34 -7.69 6.45
CA ILE A 7 -13.25 -8.71 5.92
C ILE A 7 -13.33 -8.57 4.39
N ASN A 8 -13.43 -7.36 3.85
CA ASN A 8 -13.42 -7.15 2.40
C ASN A 8 -12.08 -7.57 1.75
N LYS A 9 -10.93 -7.27 2.38
CA LYS A 9 -9.62 -7.77 1.94
C LYS A 9 -9.58 -9.29 1.91
N LEU A 10 -10.12 -9.96 2.94
CA LEU A 10 -10.21 -11.42 2.99
C LEU A 10 -11.14 -11.98 1.90
N MET A 11 -12.28 -11.35 1.65
CA MET A 11 -13.18 -11.76 0.57
C MET A 11 -12.50 -11.66 -0.80
N ALA A 12 -11.76 -10.57 -1.05
CA ALA A 12 -10.97 -10.40 -2.27
C ALA A 12 -9.86 -11.45 -2.38
N TYR A 13 -9.09 -11.68 -1.31
CA TYR A 13 -8.00 -12.67 -1.28
C TYR A 13 -8.49 -14.09 -1.61
N PHE A 14 -9.61 -14.50 -1.02
CA PHE A 14 -10.20 -15.82 -1.28
C PHE A 14 -11.08 -15.88 -2.52
N ASN A 15 -11.30 -14.76 -3.21
CA ASN A 15 -12.22 -14.59 -4.33
C ASN A 15 -13.64 -15.14 -4.03
N VAL A 16 -14.23 -14.67 -2.93
CA VAL A 16 -15.57 -15.07 -2.47
C VAL A 16 -16.52 -13.89 -2.39
N PHE A 17 -17.82 -14.14 -2.57
CA PHE A 17 -18.83 -13.08 -2.66
C PHE A 17 -19.84 -13.14 -1.52
N SER A 18 -19.77 -14.15 -0.66
CA SER A 18 -20.65 -14.31 0.49
C SER A 18 -19.90 -14.56 1.81
N MET A 19 -20.52 -14.17 2.93
CA MET A 19 -20.00 -14.46 4.26
C MET A 19 -19.94 -15.97 4.57
N HIS A 20 -20.81 -16.76 3.93
CA HIS A 20 -20.83 -18.21 4.08
C HIS A 20 -19.60 -18.86 3.43
N GLU A 21 -19.27 -18.47 2.20
CA GLU A 21 -18.06 -18.93 1.52
C GLU A 21 -16.81 -18.49 2.28
N LEU A 22 -16.77 -17.24 2.75
CA LEU A 22 -15.65 -16.75 3.57
C LEU A 22 -15.50 -17.55 4.87
N ALA A 23 -16.60 -17.85 5.55
CA ALA A 23 -16.60 -18.69 6.76
C ALA A 23 -16.02 -20.08 6.49
N THR A 24 -16.35 -20.65 5.33
CA THR A 24 -15.82 -21.94 4.87
C THR A 24 -14.31 -21.85 4.63
N LYS A 25 -13.83 -20.82 3.93
CA LYS A 25 -12.39 -20.59 3.68
C LYS A 25 -11.60 -20.32 4.95
N LEU A 26 -12.23 -19.68 5.93
CA LEU A 26 -11.64 -19.39 7.23
C LEU A 26 -11.83 -20.52 8.24
N GLU A 27 -12.55 -21.59 7.90
CA GLU A 27 -12.93 -22.72 8.79
C GLU A 27 -13.49 -22.27 10.15
N ILE A 28 -14.38 -21.27 10.13
CA ILE A 28 -15.06 -20.75 11.30
C ILE A 28 -16.54 -20.58 11.00
N SER A 29 -17.36 -20.30 12.01
CA SER A 29 -18.77 -20.00 11.76
C SER A 29 -18.97 -18.60 11.17
N GLN A 30 -19.97 -18.45 10.30
CA GLN A 30 -20.40 -17.14 9.80
C GLN A 30 -20.74 -16.16 10.94
N GLN A 31 -21.29 -16.69 12.04
CA GLN A 31 -21.62 -15.93 13.24
C GLN A 31 -20.36 -15.33 13.90
N ALA A 32 -19.22 -16.04 13.86
CA ALA A 32 -17.95 -15.52 14.35
C ALA A 32 -17.49 -14.31 13.53
N ILE A 33 -17.60 -14.37 12.20
CA ILE A 33 -17.29 -13.24 11.31
C ILE A 33 -18.22 -12.05 11.59
N SER A 34 -19.53 -12.29 11.75
CA SER A 34 -20.48 -11.24 12.11
C SER A 34 -20.15 -10.58 13.45
N LYS A 35 -19.69 -11.36 14.45
CA LYS A 35 -19.21 -10.81 15.73
C LYS A 35 -17.94 -9.98 15.55
N TRP A 36 -16.99 -10.42 14.71
CA TRP A 36 -15.80 -9.62 14.42
C TRP A 36 -16.15 -8.29 13.76
N LYS A 37 -17.08 -8.28 12.80
CA LYS A 37 -17.57 -7.06 12.16
C LYS A 37 -18.24 -6.12 13.16
N LYS A 38 -19.18 -6.64 13.95
CA LYS A 38 -19.95 -5.85 14.93
C LYS A 38 -19.06 -5.22 16.01
N ASN A 39 -18.08 -5.98 16.51
CA ASN A 39 -17.24 -5.55 17.63
C ASN A 39 -15.89 -4.96 17.18
N ASN A 40 -15.70 -4.72 15.88
CA ASN A 40 -14.43 -4.28 15.32
C ASN A 40 -13.21 -5.12 15.79
N SER A 41 -13.36 -6.46 15.83
CA SER A 41 -12.39 -7.38 16.44
C SER A 41 -11.17 -7.64 15.55
N ILE A 42 -10.40 -6.59 15.26
CA ILE A 42 -9.20 -6.64 14.40
C ILE A 42 -8.20 -7.69 14.88
N MET A 43 -7.99 -7.81 16.20
CA MET A 43 -7.03 -8.78 16.76
C MET A 43 -7.43 -10.23 16.48
N ALA A 44 -8.73 -10.54 16.50
CA ALA A 44 -9.22 -11.89 16.20
C ALA A 44 -9.00 -12.23 14.72
N ILE A 45 -9.23 -11.26 13.82
CA ILE A 45 -8.95 -11.41 12.39
C ILE A 45 -7.45 -11.63 12.16
N LYS A 46 -6.59 -10.81 12.77
CA LYS A 46 -5.13 -10.96 12.70
C LYS A 46 -4.68 -12.34 13.18
N LYS A 47 -5.22 -12.82 14.31
CA LYS A 47 -4.91 -14.14 14.85
C LYS A 47 -5.27 -15.24 13.83
N ARG A 48 -6.48 -15.21 13.27
CA ARG A 48 -6.90 -16.22 12.29
C ARG A 48 -6.05 -16.17 11.02
N CYS A 49 -5.69 -14.98 10.53
CA CYS A 49 -4.81 -14.85 9.37
C CYS A 49 -3.41 -15.44 9.63
N ARG A 50 -2.89 -15.37 10.86
CA ARG A 50 -1.62 -16.03 11.23
C ARG A 50 -1.75 -17.54 11.27
N GLU A 51 -2.84 -18.05 11.85
CA GLU A 51 -3.14 -19.48 11.88
C GLU A 51 -3.23 -20.09 10.48
N LEU A 52 -3.75 -19.33 9.51
CA LEU A 52 -3.87 -19.73 8.11
C LEU A 52 -2.62 -19.42 7.26
N GLY A 53 -1.60 -18.77 7.82
CA GLY A 53 -0.40 -18.38 7.08
C GLY A 53 -0.57 -17.22 6.07
N ILE A 54 -1.71 -16.52 6.07
CA ILE A 54 -2.06 -15.46 5.11
C ILE A 54 -1.88 -14.05 5.68
N TYR A 55 -1.32 -13.91 6.88
CA TYR A 55 -1.20 -12.63 7.56
C TYR A 55 -0.54 -11.55 6.69
N ASN A 56 0.56 -11.92 6.03
CA ASN A 56 1.30 -11.01 5.19
C ASN A 56 0.47 -10.56 3.98
N GLU A 57 -0.23 -11.47 3.30
CA GLU A 57 -1.07 -11.14 2.15
C GLU A 57 -2.21 -10.16 2.47
N ILE A 58 -2.78 -10.24 3.68
CA ILE A 58 -3.91 -9.40 4.09
C ILE A 58 -3.47 -8.06 4.69
N PHE A 59 -2.31 -8.04 5.36
CA PHE A 59 -1.86 -6.90 6.16
C PHE A 59 -0.59 -6.21 5.63
N ILE A 60 0.04 -6.71 4.57
CA ILE A 60 1.03 -5.95 3.81
C ILE A 60 0.27 -4.84 3.07
N ASP A 61 0.51 -3.59 3.47
CA ASP A 61 0.14 -2.41 2.68
C ASP A 61 1.27 -2.17 1.68
N PHE A 62 1.05 -2.48 0.40
CA PHE A 62 1.95 -2.07 -0.68
C PHE A 62 2.11 -0.54 -0.76
N ASP A 63 1.11 0.22 -0.31
CA ASP A 63 1.16 1.68 -0.21
C ASP A 63 2.04 2.20 0.95
N LYS A 64 2.58 1.30 1.78
CA LYS A 64 3.52 1.59 2.87
C LYS A 64 4.74 0.69 2.79
N GLU A 65 5.29 0.53 1.60
CA GLU A 65 6.61 -0.04 1.40
C GLU A 65 7.69 0.86 2.04
N ASP A 66 7.86 0.76 3.36
CA ASP A 66 9.20 0.53 3.87
C ASP A 66 9.48 -0.93 3.56
N PHE A 67 9.99 -1.19 2.36
CA PHE A 67 10.53 -2.49 2.01
C PHE A 67 11.57 -2.84 3.07
N GLY A 68 11.22 -3.67 4.05
CA GLY A 68 12.15 -4.28 5.01
C GLY A 68 13.20 -5.19 4.37
N ILE A 69 13.48 -4.98 3.08
CA ILE A 69 14.66 -5.42 2.38
C ILE A 69 15.78 -4.49 2.85
N ASN A 70 16.72 -5.01 3.62
CA ASN A 70 18.01 -4.37 3.80
C ASN A 70 18.74 -4.38 2.45
N PHE A 71 18.34 -3.47 1.55
CA PHE A 71 19.05 -3.24 0.29
C PHE A 71 20.50 -2.92 0.68
N PRO A 72 21.51 -3.58 0.07
CA PRO A 72 22.90 -3.19 0.27
C PRO A 72 22.98 -1.67 0.14
N ASN A 73 23.61 -1.01 1.12
CA ASN A 73 23.69 0.43 1.30
C ASN A 73 23.90 1.21 -0.02
N ASP A 74 24.55 0.58 -0.98
CA ASP A 74 24.85 1.10 -2.31
C ASP A 74 23.61 1.30 -3.19
N ILE A 75 22.60 0.42 -3.18
CA ILE A 75 21.37 0.63 -3.97
C ILE A 75 20.57 1.83 -3.42
N LYS A 76 20.48 1.98 -2.10
CA LYS A 76 19.81 3.14 -1.48
C LYS A 76 20.53 4.45 -1.81
N LYS A 77 21.86 4.44 -1.79
CA LYS A 77 22.67 5.58 -2.26
C LYS A 77 22.41 5.86 -3.74
N THR A 78 22.41 4.83 -4.59
CA THR A 78 22.12 4.96 -6.02
C THR A 78 20.73 5.55 -6.27
N LEU A 79 19.69 5.09 -5.56
CA LEU A 79 18.35 5.64 -5.68
C LEU A 79 18.27 7.11 -5.26
N ASN A 80 19.00 7.50 -4.20
CA ASN A 80 19.05 8.89 -3.78
C ASN A 80 19.76 9.77 -4.81
N ILE A 81 20.86 9.29 -5.40
CA ILE A 81 21.59 9.99 -6.47
C ILE A 81 20.70 10.17 -7.70
N ILE A 82 19.96 9.13 -8.09
CA ILE A 82 19.01 9.20 -9.22
C ILE A 82 17.92 10.26 -8.93
N LYS A 83 17.37 10.27 -7.70
CA LYS A 83 16.36 11.26 -7.30
C LYS A 83 16.88 12.70 -7.38
N THR A 84 18.12 12.96 -6.95
CA THR A 84 18.71 14.30 -7.03
C THR A 84 18.95 14.72 -8.48
N MET A 85 19.48 13.82 -9.32
CA MET A 85 19.70 14.11 -10.75
C MET A 85 18.40 14.44 -11.51
N ILE A 86 17.32 13.71 -11.23
CA ILE A 86 16.01 13.98 -11.85
C ILE A 86 15.50 15.37 -11.45
N LYS A 87 15.65 15.74 -10.17
CA LYS A 87 15.23 17.06 -9.67
C LYS A 87 16.01 18.18 -10.35
N ASP A 88 17.33 18.06 -10.44
CA ASP A 88 18.19 19.09 -11.03
C ASP A 88 17.84 19.31 -12.53
N ASN A 89 17.56 18.24 -13.27
CA ASN A 89 17.11 18.32 -14.66
C ASN A 89 15.77 19.04 -14.82
N GLN A 90 14.83 18.82 -13.91
CA GLN A 90 13.53 19.52 -13.92
C GLN A 90 13.72 21.01 -13.59
N GLU A 91 14.59 21.33 -12.66
CA GLU A 91 14.90 22.71 -12.29
C GLU A 91 15.55 23.48 -13.44
N LEU A 92 16.53 22.88 -14.12
CA LEU A 92 17.15 23.48 -15.31
C LEU A 92 16.12 23.75 -16.43
N LYS A 93 15.22 22.79 -16.67
CA LYS A 93 14.14 22.96 -17.65
C LYS A 93 13.24 24.15 -17.29
N ASN A 94 12.90 24.30 -16.02
CA ASN A 94 12.07 25.41 -15.55
C ASN A 94 12.79 26.76 -15.67
N GLN A 95 14.09 26.81 -15.34
CA GLN A 95 14.90 28.01 -15.50
C GLN A 95 15.00 28.45 -16.97
N PHE A 96 15.21 27.50 -17.89
CA PHE A 96 15.23 27.81 -19.32
C PHE A 96 13.87 28.33 -19.83
N HIS A 97 12.78 27.70 -19.39
CA HIS A 97 11.43 28.18 -19.73
C HIS A 97 11.17 29.59 -19.22
N GLN A 98 11.65 29.90 -18.02
CA GLN A 98 11.54 31.24 -17.44
C GLN A 98 12.37 32.26 -18.23
N TYR A 99 13.62 31.93 -18.56
CA TYR A 99 14.47 32.76 -19.41
C TYR A 99 13.80 33.11 -20.74
N LEU A 100 13.18 32.12 -21.42
CA LEU A 100 12.48 32.38 -22.68
C LEU A 100 11.28 33.33 -22.51
N LYS A 101 10.52 33.20 -21.42
CA LYS A 101 9.42 34.13 -21.12
C LYS A 101 9.93 35.55 -20.91
N ASP A 102 11.00 35.70 -20.15
CA ASP A 102 11.59 37.00 -19.84
C ASP A 102 12.17 37.62 -21.12
N PHE A 103 12.89 36.84 -21.93
CA PHE A 103 13.41 37.28 -23.22
C PHE A 103 12.31 37.76 -24.17
N ILE A 104 11.22 37.00 -24.31
CA ILE A 104 10.08 37.41 -25.14
C ILE A 104 9.49 38.71 -24.61
N LYS A 105 9.25 38.81 -23.30
CA LYS A 105 8.67 40.02 -22.69
C LYS A 105 9.53 41.26 -22.89
N ASP A 106 10.85 41.11 -22.87
CA ASP A 106 11.80 42.22 -22.97
C ASP A 106 12.07 42.64 -24.44
N ASN A 107 11.73 41.79 -25.43
CA ASN A 107 12.10 41.99 -26.84
C ASN A 107 10.94 41.96 -27.86
N LEU A 108 9.70 41.68 -27.42
CA LEU A 108 8.46 41.70 -28.23
C LEU A 108 7.42 42.60 -27.55
#